data_AF-A0A7Y2G790-F1
#
_entry.id   AF-A0A7Y2G790-F1
#
_cell.length_a   1.000
_cell.length_b   1.000
_cell.length_c   1.000
_cell.angle_alpha   90.00
_cell.angle_beta   90.00
_cell.angle_gamma   90.00
#
_symmetry.space_group_name_H-M   'P 1'
#
loop_
_entity.id
_entity.type
_entity.pdbx_description
1 polymer ?
#
loop_
_entity_poly.entity_id
_entity_poly.type
_entity_poly.pdbx_seq_one_letter_code
_entity_poly.pdbx_strand_id
1 'polypeptide(L)'
;MRSLFHALGWLLLSVAPVGAGVPSLFVATHCDSGGAVGLPDPGRSSFGLSPGAVPCQYRFWADGGLDILTVNVTLRDAFDTPIDSSTVEVHLKSVSGTFCSCEGTVFTAVTDSAGIGQMDISRIGGWGQLDLCVTAEVMCHDQSYGRLAVGTLPITFTSSDLNASCETPVSTNVIDLGWFAAGLSSYVQYADYDCNLQITIVDLGIWAHALDKGCGP
;
A
#
# COMPACT_ATOMS: atom_id res chain seq x y z
N MET A 1 41.24 19.72 30.82
CA MET A 1 41.30 20.42 29.51
C MET A 1 40.99 19.38 28.44
N ARG A 2 39.82 19.47 27.81
CA ARG A 2 39.35 18.55 26.77
C ARG A 2 40.11 18.86 25.47
N SER A 3 40.79 17.87 24.92
CA SER A 3 41.46 17.97 23.62
C SER A 3 40.45 17.62 22.52
N LEU A 4 40.22 18.57 21.62
CA LEU A 4 39.47 18.41 20.38
C LEU A 4 40.22 17.45 19.44
N PHE A 5 39.58 16.37 19.02
CA PHE A 5 39.94 15.68 17.77
C PHE A 5 39.00 16.17 16.67
N HIS A 6 39.55 16.97 15.74
CA HIS A 6 38.95 17.21 14.42
C HIS A 6 39.31 16.01 13.54
N ALA A 7 38.32 15.19 13.16
CA ALA A 7 38.47 14.22 12.10
C ALA A 7 38.12 14.88 10.77
N LEU A 8 39.13 15.12 9.92
CA LEU A 8 38.94 15.44 8.51
C LEU A 8 38.38 14.20 7.80
N GLY A 9 37.09 14.22 7.45
CA GLY A 9 36.48 13.23 6.56
C GLY A 9 36.87 13.51 5.11
N TRP A 10 37.54 12.55 4.47
CA TRP A 10 37.89 12.60 3.05
C TRP A 10 36.66 12.29 2.18
N LEU A 11 36.37 13.18 1.24
CA LEU A 11 35.34 13.04 0.21
C LEU A 11 35.90 12.19 -0.94
N LEU A 12 35.44 10.94 -1.10
CA LEU A 12 35.74 10.13 -2.29
C LEU A 12 34.59 10.29 -3.31
N LEU A 13 34.82 11.15 -4.30
CA LEU A 13 34.00 11.22 -5.51
C LEU A 13 34.43 10.08 -6.46
N SER A 14 33.61 9.03 -6.61
CA SER A 14 33.72 8.14 -7.77
C SER A 14 32.65 8.50 -8.80
N VAL A 15 33.06 9.22 -9.84
CA VAL A 15 32.23 9.46 -11.03
C VAL A 15 32.47 8.30 -11.99
N ALA A 16 31.50 7.41 -12.15
CA ALA A 16 31.50 6.44 -13.24
C ALA A 16 30.91 7.10 -14.50
N PRO A 17 31.53 6.97 -15.69
CA PRO A 17 30.96 7.54 -16.89
C PRO A 17 30.08 6.52 -17.66
N VAL A 18 29.10 7.11 -18.35
CA VAL A 18 28.35 6.64 -19.54
C VAL A 18 27.01 5.92 -19.31
N GLY A 19 25.91 6.62 -19.67
CA GLY A 19 24.67 6.00 -20.14
C GLY A 19 23.38 6.68 -19.65
N ALA A 20 22.93 7.72 -20.36
CA ALA A 20 21.59 8.35 -20.32
C ALA A 20 20.62 7.93 -19.18
N GLY A 21 20.73 8.62 -18.04
CA GLY A 21 19.77 8.63 -16.94
C GLY A 21 20.25 9.67 -15.94
N VAL A 22 19.36 10.54 -15.48
CA VAL A 22 19.70 11.64 -14.56
C VAL A 22 20.46 11.07 -13.34
N PRO A 23 21.68 11.54 -13.01
CA PRO A 23 22.37 11.06 -11.83
C PRO A 23 21.68 11.63 -10.59
N SER A 24 20.96 10.79 -9.86
CA SER A 24 20.56 11.09 -8.49
C SER A 24 21.81 11.12 -7.63
N LEU A 25 22.25 12.32 -7.25
CA LEU A 25 23.32 12.54 -6.30
C LEU A 25 22.83 12.11 -4.91
N PHE A 26 23.20 10.91 -4.46
CA PHE A 26 23.02 10.48 -3.08
C PHE A 26 24.21 10.98 -2.24
N VAL A 27 23.98 11.99 -1.41
CA VAL A 27 24.92 12.41 -0.37
C VAL A 27 24.56 11.67 0.91
N ALA A 28 25.24 10.56 1.18
CA ALA A 28 25.14 9.85 2.45
C ALA A 28 26.14 10.46 3.45
N THR A 29 25.71 11.43 4.24
CA THR A 29 26.49 11.91 5.39
C THR A 29 26.05 11.20 6.66
N HIS A 30 26.87 10.22 7.07
CA HIS A 30 27.05 9.69 8.43
C HIS A 30 25.78 9.40 9.26
N CYS A 31 25.38 8.13 9.31
CA CYS A 31 24.98 7.50 10.58
C CYS A 31 26.29 7.01 11.23
N ASP A 32 26.48 7.21 12.53
CA ASP A 32 27.77 7.11 13.21
C ASP A 32 28.57 5.82 12.91
N SER A 33 29.77 5.97 12.34
CA SER A 33 30.93 5.06 12.36
C SER A 33 30.78 3.56 12.05
N GLY A 34 29.66 3.12 11.47
CA GLY A 34 29.45 1.72 11.08
C GLY A 34 28.83 1.58 9.70
N GLY A 35 29.63 1.65 8.62
CA GLY A 35 29.22 1.27 7.27
C GLY A 35 28.04 2.06 6.68
N ALA A 36 27.62 1.73 5.46
CA ALA A 36 26.40 2.27 4.85
C ALA A 36 25.12 1.67 5.49
N VAL A 37 25.14 1.47 6.81
CA VAL A 37 24.05 0.87 7.58
C VAL A 37 22.97 1.92 7.76
N GLY A 38 21.73 1.59 7.37
CA GLY A 38 20.56 2.45 7.57
C GLY A 38 19.98 3.12 6.31
N LEU A 39 20.62 3.01 5.14
CA LEU A 39 19.97 3.40 3.88
C LEU A 39 19.25 2.21 3.25
N PRO A 40 17.95 2.30 2.95
CA PRO A 40 17.21 1.19 2.35
C PRO A 40 17.66 0.93 0.92
N ASP A 41 17.81 -0.35 0.63
CA ASP A 41 18.13 -0.90 -0.67
C ASP A 41 16.83 -1.34 -1.36
N PRO A 42 16.47 -0.77 -2.52
CA PRO A 42 15.30 -1.20 -3.31
C PRO A 42 15.31 -2.66 -3.71
N GLY A 43 16.50 -3.26 -3.89
CA GLY A 43 16.65 -4.67 -4.27
C GLY A 43 16.44 -5.65 -3.12
N ARG A 44 16.36 -5.16 -1.89
CA ARG A 44 16.19 -5.96 -0.66
C ARG A 44 14.96 -5.59 0.15
N SER A 45 14.47 -4.37 -0.04
CA SER A 45 13.21 -3.91 0.49
C SER A 45 12.06 -4.42 -0.38
N SER A 46 10.92 -4.68 0.25
CA SER A 46 9.76 -5.24 -0.44
C SER A 46 8.47 -4.82 0.24
N PHE A 47 7.35 -5.01 -0.45
CA PHE A 47 6.05 -4.98 0.20
C PHE A 47 5.18 -6.13 -0.29
N GLY A 48 4.20 -6.51 0.54
CA GLY A 48 3.21 -7.52 0.24
C GLY A 48 1.84 -7.10 0.75
N LEU A 49 0.81 -7.72 0.18
CA LEU A 49 -0.60 -7.47 0.52
C LEU A 49 -1.21 -8.70 1.21
N SER A 50 -2.05 -8.45 2.21
CA SER A 50 -2.84 -9.45 2.90
C SER A 50 -4.26 -8.92 3.21
N PRO A 51 -5.33 -9.72 3.06
CA PRO A 51 -5.32 -11.04 2.45
C PRO A 51 -4.91 -10.95 0.96
N GLY A 52 -4.37 -12.05 0.44
CA GLY A 52 -4.04 -12.14 -0.98
C GLY A 52 -5.30 -12.06 -1.85
N ALA A 53 -5.14 -11.70 -3.12
CA ALA A 53 -6.23 -11.69 -4.08
C ALA A 53 -6.88 -13.08 -4.22
N VAL A 54 -8.20 -13.10 -4.41
CA VAL A 54 -8.85 -14.25 -5.06
C VAL A 54 -8.44 -14.25 -6.55
N PRO A 55 -8.65 -15.34 -7.33
CA PRO A 55 -7.99 -15.53 -8.64
C PRO A 55 -8.06 -14.35 -9.63
N CYS A 56 -9.10 -13.50 -9.53
CA CYS A 56 -9.29 -12.37 -10.44
C CYS A 56 -9.24 -10.97 -9.79
N GLN A 57 -9.27 -10.85 -8.45
CA GLN A 57 -9.35 -9.55 -7.76
C GLN A 57 -9.13 -9.64 -6.24
N TYR A 58 -8.85 -8.50 -5.60
CA TYR A 58 -9.03 -8.34 -4.16
C TYR A 58 -10.51 -8.13 -3.84
N ARG A 59 -10.97 -8.62 -2.69
CA ARG A 59 -12.36 -8.49 -2.27
C ARG A 59 -12.45 -7.82 -0.91
N PHE A 60 -13.32 -6.84 -0.84
CA PHE A 60 -13.74 -6.18 0.38
C PHE A 60 -15.24 -6.45 0.57
N TRP A 61 -15.59 -6.97 1.73
CA TRP A 61 -16.92 -7.38 2.16
C TRP A 61 -17.73 -6.24 2.79
N ALA A 62 -17.17 -5.04 2.92
CA ALA A 62 -17.77 -3.89 3.59
C ALA A 62 -18.33 -4.21 5.00
N ASP A 63 -17.76 -5.18 5.72
CA ASP A 63 -18.32 -5.78 6.93
C ASP A 63 -17.91 -5.15 8.27
N GLY A 64 -17.09 -4.10 8.23
CA GLY A 64 -16.68 -3.35 9.42
C GLY A 64 -15.51 -3.97 10.21
N GLY A 65 -14.83 -5.01 9.69
CA GLY A 65 -13.63 -5.54 10.34
C GLY A 65 -12.76 -6.52 9.54
N LEU A 66 -13.28 -7.13 8.47
CA LEU A 66 -12.56 -8.05 7.58
C LEU A 66 -12.13 -7.40 6.25
N ASP A 67 -12.48 -6.13 6.01
CA ASP A 67 -12.09 -5.36 4.81
C ASP A 67 -10.75 -4.66 4.95
N ILE A 68 -9.83 -5.31 5.62
CA ILE A 68 -8.53 -4.75 5.88
C ILE A 68 -7.61 -5.26 4.78
N LEU A 69 -7.23 -4.35 3.88
CA LEU A 69 -6.06 -4.57 3.05
C LEU A 69 -4.84 -4.17 3.88
N THR A 70 -4.18 -5.17 4.47
CA THR A 70 -2.92 -4.99 5.15
C THR A 70 -1.79 -4.90 4.13
N VAL A 71 -1.04 -3.81 4.20
CA VAL A 71 0.20 -3.62 3.45
C VAL A 71 1.37 -3.85 4.41
N ASN A 72 2.10 -4.91 4.17
CA ASN A 72 3.31 -5.23 4.92
C ASN A 72 4.53 -4.76 4.13
N VAL A 73 5.27 -3.81 4.67
CA VAL A 73 6.50 -3.28 4.08
C VAL A 73 7.68 -3.80 4.88
N THR A 74 8.69 -4.30 4.20
CA THR A 74 9.97 -4.70 4.79
C THR A 74 11.06 -3.80 4.22
N LEU A 75 11.73 -3.04 5.09
CA LEU A 75 12.86 -2.20 4.74
C LEU A 75 14.16 -2.85 5.18
N ARG A 76 15.06 -3.02 4.23
CA ARG A 76 16.40 -3.56 4.45
C ARG A 76 17.43 -2.67 3.80
N ASP A 77 18.58 -2.54 4.43
CA ASP A 77 19.74 -1.93 3.81
C ASP A 77 20.45 -2.86 2.82
N ALA A 78 21.51 -2.37 2.18
CA ALA A 78 22.29 -3.13 1.19
C ALA A 78 22.95 -4.41 1.73
N PHE A 79 23.02 -4.56 3.05
CA PHE A 79 23.60 -5.70 3.75
C PHE A 79 22.53 -6.64 4.32
N ASP A 80 21.26 -6.45 3.94
CA ASP A 80 20.11 -7.20 4.45
C ASP A 80 19.74 -6.89 5.91
N THR A 81 20.31 -5.83 6.48
CA THR A 81 20.03 -5.39 7.85
C THR A 81 18.67 -4.69 7.88
N PRO A 82 17.79 -5.04 8.84
CA PRO A 82 16.54 -4.32 9.03
C PRO A 82 16.74 -2.83 9.31
N ILE A 83 15.84 -1.99 8.78
CA ILE A 83 15.83 -0.54 9.03
C ILE A 83 14.61 -0.21 9.89
N ASP A 84 14.87 0.17 11.14
CA ASP A 84 13.84 0.53 12.11
C ASP A 84 13.51 2.03 12.07
N SER A 85 12.42 2.40 12.77
CA SER A 85 12.00 3.80 13.01
C SER A 85 11.80 4.65 11.76
N SER A 86 11.66 4.03 10.58
CA SER A 86 11.45 4.72 9.30
C SER A 86 9.96 4.80 9.00
N THR A 87 9.53 5.95 8.48
CA THR A 87 8.12 6.15 8.12
C THR A 87 7.88 5.56 6.73
N VAL A 88 6.96 4.62 6.63
CA VAL A 88 6.44 4.14 5.35
C VAL A 88 5.10 4.81 5.07
N GLU A 89 4.91 5.23 3.82
CA GLU A 89 3.65 5.76 3.32
C GLU A 89 3.14 4.91 2.16
N VAL A 90 1.87 4.54 2.22
CA VAL A 90 1.14 3.91 1.12
C VAL A 90 0.15 4.91 0.55
N HIS A 91 0.27 5.14 -0.75
CA HIS A 91 -0.63 6.00 -1.52
C HIS A 91 -1.52 5.12 -2.40
N LEU A 92 -2.83 5.28 -2.27
CA LEU A 92 -3.83 4.68 -3.16
C LEU A 92 -4.29 5.69 -4.19
N LYS A 93 -4.19 5.31 -5.47
CA LYS A 93 -4.69 6.12 -6.57
C LYS A 93 -5.70 5.32 -7.40
N SER A 94 -6.92 5.84 -7.54
CA SER A 94 -7.88 5.25 -8.46
C SER A 94 -7.43 5.44 -9.91
N VAL A 95 -7.41 4.33 -10.66
CA VAL A 95 -7.05 4.28 -12.09
C VAL A 95 -8.32 4.16 -12.93
N SER A 96 -9.27 3.33 -12.51
CA SER A 96 -10.56 3.15 -13.16
C SER A 96 -11.61 2.61 -12.18
N GLY A 97 -12.88 2.77 -12.56
CA GLY A 97 -14.03 2.35 -11.75
C GLY A 97 -14.38 3.38 -10.68
N THR A 98 -15.02 2.93 -9.61
CA THR A 98 -15.43 3.75 -8.48
C THR A 98 -14.61 3.34 -7.26
N PHE A 99 -14.11 4.29 -6.50
CA PHE A 99 -13.32 4.01 -5.30
C PHE A 99 -13.67 5.01 -4.22
N CYS A 100 -13.83 4.49 -3.01
CA CYS A 100 -13.87 5.31 -1.81
C CYS A 100 -13.15 4.62 -0.65
N SER A 101 -12.47 5.41 0.17
CA SER A 101 -11.86 4.98 1.43
C SER A 101 -12.21 5.97 2.54
N CYS A 102 -12.55 5.47 3.74
CA CYS A 102 -12.93 6.32 4.86
C CYS A 102 -11.76 6.88 5.67
N GLU A 103 -10.54 6.41 5.43
CA GLU A 103 -9.34 6.81 6.17
C GLU A 103 -8.33 7.63 5.33
N GLY A 104 -8.81 8.18 4.20
CA GLY A 104 -7.97 8.94 3.26
C GLY A 104 -7.26 8.04 2.24
N THR A 105 -6.46 8.63 1.36
CA THR A 105 -5.75 7.91 0.29
C THR A 105 -4.26 7.73 0.58
N VAL A 106 -3.81 8.19 1.75
CA VAL A 106 -2.42 8.10 2.21
C VAL A 106 -2.44 7.49 3.61
N PHE A 107 -1.75 6.36 3.76
CA PHE A 107 -1.65 5.59 4.99
C PHE A 107 -0.20 5.56 5.42
N THR A 108 0.07 5.66 6.73
CA THR A 108 1.44 5.70 7.24
C THR A 108 1.65 4.69 8.36
N ALA A 109 2.86 4.14 8.42
CA ALA A 109 3.33 3.34 9.54
C ALA A 109 4.80 3.61 9.80
N VAL A 110 5.28 3.17 10.96
CA VAL A 110 6.70 3.23 11.33
C VAL A 110 7.23 1.82 11.37
N THR A 111 8.42 1.59 10.80
CA THR A 111 9.04 0.27 10.85
C THR A 111 9.49 -0.09 12.26
N ASP A 112 9.23 -1.34 12.66
CA ASP A 112 9.70 -1.89 13.92
C ASP A 112 11.19 -2.30 13.86
N SER A 113 11.69 -2.88 14.95
CA SER A 113 13.08 -3.37 15.03
C SER A 113 13.44 -4.49 14.04
N ALA A 114 12.45 -5.12 13.41
CA ALA A 114 12.63 -6.10 12.35
C ALA A 114 12.54 -5.45 10.95
N GLY A 115 12.42 -4.12 10.89
CA GLY A 115 12.30 -3.36 9.65
C GLY A 115 10.94 -3.50 8.99
N ILE A 116 9.92 -3.89 9.76
CA ILE A 116 8.57 -4.16 9.24
C ILE A 116 7.65 -3.00 9.60
N GLY A 117 7.04 -2.40 8.58
CA GLY A 117 5.96 -1.43 8.73
C GLY A 117 4.67 -2.03 8.21
N GLN A 118 3.63 -2.04 9.06
CA GLN A 118 2.31 -2.58 8.70
C GLN A 118 1.28 -1.46 8.67
N MET A 119 0.53 -1.37 7.58
CA MET A 119 -0.59 -0.44 7.43
C MET A 119 -1.85 -1.22 7.11
N ASP A 120 -2.89 -0.98 7.89
CA ASP A 120 -4.20 -1.56 7.66
C ASP A 120 -5.05 -0.53 6.94
N ILE A 121 -5.42 -0.82 5.69
CA ILE A 121 -6.31 0.01 4.91
C ILE A 121 -7.70 -0.58 5.06
N SER A 122 -8.53 0.07 5.87
CA SER A 122 -9.89 -0.38 6.14
C SER A 122 -10.92 0.36 5.29
N ARG A 123 -12.13 -0.18 5.21
CA ARG A 123 -13.32 0.50 4.66
C ARG A 123 -13.15 0.91 3.20
N ILE A 124 -12.81 -0.05 2.35
CA ILE A 124 -12.67 0.13 0.91
C ILE A 124 -14.03 -0.16 0.23
N GLY A 125 -14.60 0.86 -0.38
CA GLY A 125 -15.81 0.79 -1.21
C GLY A 125 -15.51 0.91 -2.70
N GLY A 126 -16.42 0.40 -3.52
CA GLY A 126 -16.38 0.48 -4.98
C GLY A 126 -15.78 -0.74 -5.68
N TRP A 127 -15.33 -0.54 -6.91
CA TRP A 127 -14.77 -1.57 -7.77
C TRP A 127 -13.89 -0.93 -8.84
N GLY A 128 -12.93 -1.71 -9.37
CA GLY A 128 -12.11 -1.29 -10.49
C GLY A 128 -10.62 -1.55 -10.25
N GLN A 129 -9.78 -0.59 -10.64
CA GLN A 129 -8.33 -0.69 -10.49
C GLN A 129 -7.78 0.45 -9.64
N LEU A 130 -6.91 0.09 -8.69
CA LEU A 130 -6.11 1.02 -7.90
C LEU A 130 -4.64 0.79 -8.19
N ASP A 131 -3.88 1.88 -8.27
CA ASP A 131 -2.43 1.83 -8.14
C ASP A 131 -2.06 2.04 -6.67
N LEU A 132 -1.43 1.03 -6.07
CA LEU A 132 -0.85 1.11 -4.74
C LEU A 132 0.63 1.48 -4.87
N CYS A 133 0.99 2.66 -4.40
CA CYS A 133 2.36 3.18 -4.41
C CYS A 133 2.91 3.21 -2.99
N VAL A 134 3.97 2.45 -2.74
CA VAL A 134 4.62 2.39 -1.42
C VAL A 134 5.91 3.19 -1.47
N THR A 135 6.04 4.14 -0.56
CA THR A 135 7.25 4.93 -0.36
C THR A 135 7.71 4.81 1.09
N ALA A 136 9.00 4.94 1.32
CA ALA A 136 9.59 4.99 2.65
C ALA A 136 10.39 6.28 2.79
N GLU A 137 10.11 7.06 3.82
CA GLU A 137 11.00 8.11 4.29
C GLU A 137 12.01 7.51 5.27
N VAL A 138 13.28 7.66 4.92
CA VAL A 138 14.37 7.04 5.64
C VAL A 138 14.77 7.93 6.80
N MET A 139 14.60 7.42 8.02
CA MET A 139 14.96 8.13 9.24
C MET A 139 16.18 7.48 9.89
N CYS A 140 17.14 8.29 10.32
CA CYS A 140 18.22 7.86 11.22
C CYS A 140 18.41 8.95 12.27
N HIS A 141 18.26 8.60 13.56
CA HIS A 141 18.33 9.52 14.70
C HIS A 141 17.57 10.84 14.49
N ASP A 142 16.29 10.74 14.09
CA ASP A 142 15.38 11.86 13.85
C ASP A 142 15.76 12.77 12.65
N GLN A 143 16.70 12.35 11.79
CA GLN A 143 17.01 13.02 10.53
C GLN A 143 16.46 12.25 9.34
N SER A 144 15.78 12.96 8.42
CA SER A 144 15.32 12.43 7.14
C SER A 144 16.44 12.46 6.11
N TYR A 145 16.71 11.31 5.49
CA TYR A 145 17.71 11.14 4.43
C TYR A 145 17.10 11.06 3.04
N GLY A 146 15.80 11.33 2.95
CA GLY A 146 15.04 11.33 1.71
C GLY A 146 14.04 10.18 1.62
N ARG A 147 13.37 10.12 0.46
CA ARG A 147 12.32 9.16 0.19
C ARG A 147 12.77 8.13 -0.83
N LEU A 148 12.46 6.88 -0.52
CA LEU A 148 12.63 5.74 -1.41
C LEU A 148 11.27 5.29 -1.94
N ALA A 149 11.18 5.03 -3.24
CA ALA A 149 10.07 4.25 -3.79
C ALA A 149 10.34 2.77 -3.54
N VAL A 150 9.55 2.15 -2.66
CA VAL A 150 9.65 0.71 -2.38
C VAL A 150 9.03 -0.08 -3.54
N GLY A 151 7.92 0.44 -4.10
CA GLY A 151 7.41 -0.03 -5.38
C GLY A 151 5.96 0.39 -5.64
N THR A 152 5.44 -0.10 -6.76
CA THR A 152 4.05 0.13 -7.20
C THR A 152 3.42 -1.19 -7.59
N LEU A 153 2.16 -1.40 -7.21
CA LEU A 153 1.39 -2.58 -7.57
C LEU A 153 -0.02 -2.16 -8.03
N PRO A 154 -0.41 -2.43 -9.29
CA PRO A 154 -1.80 -2.32 -9.68
C PRO A 154 -2.60 -3.45 -9.01
N ILE A 155 -3.74 -3.12 -8.42
CA ILE A 155 -4.70 -4.07 -7.87
C ILE A 155 -6.06 -3.89 -8.53
N THR A 156 -6.65 -5.00 -8.96
CA THR A 156 -8.08 -5.05 -9.30
C THR A 156 -8.84 -5.41 -8.04
N PHE A 157 -9.92 -4.70 -7.74
CA PHE A 157 -10.73 -4.95 -6.55
C PHE A 157 -12.22 -4.84 -6.83
N THR A 158 -13.00 -5.47 -5.96
CA THR A 158 -14.44 -5.24 -5.84
C THR A 158 -14.84 -5.20 -4.38
N SER A 159 -15.86 -4.40 -4.09
CA SER A 159 -16.54 -4.28 -2.81
C SER A 159 -18.04 -4.41 -3.00
N SER A 160 -18.74 -4.91 -1.98
CA SER A 160 -20.20 -5.02 -2.03
C SER A 160 -20.91 -3.66 -2.03
N ASP A 161 -20.24 -2.63 -1.50
CA ASP A 161 -20.56 -1.19 -1.68
C ASP A 161 -20.11 -0.75 -3.08
N LEU A 162 -20.80 -1.24 -4.11
CA LEU A 162 -20.42 -1.06 -5.52
C LEU A 162 -20.50 0.40 -5.98
N ASN A 163 -21.40 1.19 -5.41
CA ASN A 163 -21.52 2.62 -5.72
C ASN A 163 -20.42 3.48 -5.05
N ALA A 164 -19.63 2.88 -4.16
CA ALA A 164 -18.57 3.51 -3.36
C ALA A 164 -19.07 4.76 -2.62
N SER A 165 -20.29 4.69 -2.11
CA SER A 165 -20.98 5.87 -1.56
C SER A 165 -20.32 6.40 -0.29
N CYS A 166 -19.53 5.58 0.41
CA CYS A 166 -18.96 5.92 1.73
C CYS A 166 -20.03 6.46 2.70
N GLU A 167 -21.28 6.05 2.50
CA GLU A 167 -22.39 6.48 3.32
C GLU A 167 -22.25 5.90 4.73
N THR A 168 -22.59 6.71 5.72
CA THR A 168 -22.65 6.29 7.14
C THR A 168 -24.13 6.25 7.55
N PRO A 169 -24.59 5.21 8.27
CA PRO A 169 -23.82 4.10 8.88
C PRO A 169 -23.67 2.85 8.01
N VAL A 170 -24.35 2.80 6.86
CA VAL A 170 -24.44 1.64 5.96
C VAL A 170 -24.06 2.08 4.57
N SER A 171 -23.19 1.33 3.90
CA SER A 171 -22.76 1.64 2.54
C SER A 171 -23.15 0.57 1.52
N THR A 172 -23.47 -0.66 1.95
CA THR A 172 -24.04 -1.69 1.08
C THR A 172 -25.56 -1.78 1.24
N ASN A 173 -26.30 -1.32 0.24
CA ASN A 173 -27.76 -1.25 0.28
C ASN A 173 -28.43 -1.62 -1.06
N VAL A 174 -29.71 -1.30 -1.20
CA VAL A 174 -30.50 -1.62 -2.42
C VAL A 174 -29.97 -0.93 -3.69
N ILE A 175 -29.25 0.19 -3.55
CA ILE A 175 -28.58 0.87 -4.66
C ILE A 175 -27.50 -0.06 -5.22
N ASP A 176 -26.66 -0.65 -4.36
CA ASP A 176 -25.60 -1.58 -4.77
C ASP A 176 -26.17 -2.88 -5.35
N LEU A 177 -27.33 -3.34 -4.86
CA LEU A 177 -28.06 -4.44 -5.50
C LEU A 177 -28.43 -4.09 -6.95
N GLY A 178 -28.83 -2.84 -7.21
CA GLY A 178 -29.10 -2.34 -8.55
C GLY A 178 -27.86 -2.40 -9.45
N TRP A 179 -26.69 -2.04 -8.93
CA TRP A 179 -25.42 -2.17 -9.64
C TRP A 179 -25.06 -3.63 -9.91
N PHE A 180 -25.18 -4.50 -8.92
CA PHE A 180 -24.99 -5.95 -9.10
C PHE A 180 -25.92 -6.50 -10.19
N ALA A 181 -27.21 -6.17 -10.10
CA ALA A 181 -28.24 -6.66 -11.02
C ALA A 181 -28.02 -6.19 -12.47
N ALA A 182 -27.41 -5.01 -12.68
CA ALA A 182 -27.03 -4.57 -14.01
C ALA A 182 -26.07 -5.57 -14.69
N GLY A 183 -25.19 -6.20 -13.92
CA GLY A 183 -24.29 -7.26 -14.38
C GLY A 183 -24.96 -8.54 -14.84
N LEU A 184 -26.20 -8.82 -14.42
CA LEU A 184 -26.91 -10.04 -14.85
C LEU A 184 -27.27 -10.00 -16.35
N SER A 185 -27.43 -8.80 -16.91
CA SER A 185 -27.80 -8.61 -18.32
C SER A 185 -26.61 -8.73 -19.28
N SER A 186 -25.41 -8.45 -18.79
CA SER A 186 -24.15 -8.54 -19.53
C SER A 186 -23.03 -8.73 -18.52
N TYR A 187 -22.20 -9.76 -18.72
CA TYR A 187 -21.12 -10.06 -17.79
C TYR A 187 -20.26 -8.81 -17.48
N VAL A 188 -20.10 -8.56 -16.19
CA VAL A 188 -19.24 -7.52 -15.63
C VAL A 188 -18.45 -8.10 -14.46
N GLN A 189 -17.15 -7.85 -14.43
CA GLN A 189 -16.25 -8.46 -13.45
C GLN A 189 -16.58 -8.06 -12.00
N TYR A 190 -17.07 -6.83 -11.76
CA TYR A 190 -17.39 -6.38 -10.40
C TYR A 190 -18.55 -7.14 -9.74
N ALA A 191 -19.38 -7.84 -10.54
CA ALA A 191 -20.48 -8.66 -10.07
C ALA A 191 -20.15 -10.17 -10.03
N ASP A 192 -19.00 -10.58 -10.58
CA ASP A 192 -18.47 -11.94 -10.47
C ASP A 192 -17.60 -12.01 -9.21
N TYR A 193 -18.23 -12.39 -8.12
CA TYR A 193 -17.55 -12.46 -6.84
C TYR A 193 -16.72 -13.76 -6.78
N ASP A 194 -17.21 -14.92 -7.15
CA ASP A 194 -16.40 -16.14 -7.02
C ASP A 194 -15.29 -16.30 -8.10
N CYS A 195 -15.17 -15.32 -9.02
CA CYS A 195 -14.19 -15.27 -10.10
C CYS A 195 -14.30 -16.44 -11.09
N ASN A 196 -15.52 -16.93 -11.33
CA ASN A 196 -15.76 -18.10 -12.19
C ASN A 196 -16.18 -17.72 -13.63
N LEU A 197 -16.17 -16.43 -13.97
CA LEU A 197 -16.62 -15.84 -15.25
C LEU A 197 -18.13 -15.96 -15.49
N GLN A 198 -18.92 -16.14 -14.44
CA GLN A 198 -20.37 -16.18 -14.46
C GLN A 198 -20.91 -15.35 -13.30
N ILE A 199 -22.12 -14.80 -13.46
CA ILE A 199 -22.81 -14.10 -12.39
C ILE A 199 -24.03 -14.93 -12.04
N THR A 200 -24.00 -15.50 -10.84
CA THR A 200 -24.94 -16.53 -10.39
C THR A 200 -25.52 -16.19 -9.02
N ILE A 201 -26.35 -17.09 -8.50
CA ILE A 201 -26.86 -16.99 -7.14
C ILE A 201 -25.74 -17.08 -6.09
N VAL A 202 -24.59 -17.67 -6.42
CA VAL A 202 -23.43 -17.74 -5.53
C VAL A 202 -22.87 -16.33 -5.33
N ASP A 203 -22.71 -15.58 -6.41
CA ASP A 203 -22.25 -14.19 -6.37
C ASP A 203 -23.21 -13.28 -5.63
N LEU A 204 -24.52 -13.46 -5.86
CA LEU A 204 -25.54 -12.75 -5.10
C LEU A 204 -25.47 -13.10 -3.60
N GLY A 205 -25.23 -14.36 -3.26
CA GLY A 205 -25.08 -14.79 -1.87
C GLY A 205 -23.86 -14.16 -1.19
N ILE A 206 -22.75 -14.04 -1.92
CA ILE A 206 -21.53 -13.37 -1.47
C ILE A 206 -21.79 -11.88 -1.24
N TRP A 207 -22.40 -11.20 -2.22
CA TRP A 207 -22.77 -9.79 -2.09
C TRP A 207 -23.77 -9.57 -0.94
N ALA A 208 -24.81 -10.40 -0.84
CA ALA A 208 -25.86 -10.27 0.17
C ALA A 208 -25.34 -10.47 1.60
N HIS A 209 -24.19 -11.13 1.78
CA HIS A 209 -23.53 -11.22 3.09
C HIS A 209 -23.10 -9.85 3.63
N ALA A 210 -22.93 -8.85 2.76
CA ALA A 210 -22.54 -7.50 3.11
C ALA A 210 -23.73 -6.54 3.29
N LEU A 211 -24.97 -6.99 3.09
CA LEU A 211 -26.16 -6.16 3.28
C LEU A 211 -26.20 -5.52 4.67
N ASP A 212 -26.57 -4.24 4.71
CA ASP A 212 -26.62 -3.41 5.93
C ASP A 212 -25.26 -3.25 6.62
N LYS A 213 -24.18 -3.65 5.96
CA LYS A 213 -22.82 -3.36 6.40
C LYS A 213 -22.27 -2.19 5.59
N GLY A 214 -21.20 -1.58 6.08
CA GLY A 214 -20.55 -0.50 5.36
C GLY A 214 -19.38 0.10 6.09
N CYS A 215 -18.91 1.21 5.54
CA CYS A 215 -17.76 1.95 6.02
C CYS A 215 -17.97 2.72 7.36
N GLY A 216 -18.89 2.25 8.22
CA GLY A 216 -19.19 2.81 9.53
C GLY A 216 -18.19 2.40 10.63
N PRO A 217 -18.05 3.21 11.70
CA PRO A 217 -17.28 2.85 12.90
C PRO A 217 -17.96 1.83 13.81
#